data_AF-A0A4S8LXL4-F1
#
_entry.id   AF-A0A4S8LXL4-F1
#
_cell.length_a   1.000
_cell.length_b   1.000
_cell.length_c   1.000
_cell.angle_alpha   90.00
_cell.angle_beta   90.00
_cell.angle_gamma   90.00
#
_symmetry.space_group_name_H-M   'P 1'
#
loop_
_entity.id
_entity.type
_entity.pdbx_description
1 polymer ?
#
loop_
_entity_poly.entity_id
_entity_poly.type
_entity_poly.pdbx_seq_one_letter_code
_entity_poly.pdbx_strand_id
1 'polypeptide(L)'
;HASFADYIVTKDRSGGMYCNEIEQHTLLSHATLNHMNNLRFNICDLPSSFLEDKDVPKIEDRLKNISDTLDYACTFWGYHIARSNGNKRLMEGLEIFLENKSVFWIEAMNLMKKL
;
A
#
# COMPACT_ATOMS: atom_id res chain seq x y z
N HIS A 1 29.70 5.63 9.29
CA HIS A 1 29.23 4.23 9.29
C HIS A 1 28.09 4.15 8.28
N ALA A 2 28.14 3.24 7.30
CA ALA A 2 26.98 3.02 6.42
C ALA A 2 26.00 2.07 7.12
N SER A 3 24.70 2.25 6.90
CA SER A 3 23.69 1.31 7.38
C SER A 3 23.73 0.01 6.57
N PHE A 4 23.03 -1.02 7.04
CA PHE A 4 22.85 -2.26 6.28
C PHE A 4 22.14 -2.01 4.94
N ALA A 5 21.12 -1.14 4.92
CA ALA A 5 20.41 -0.77 3.71
C ALA A 5 21.36 -0.15 2.68
N ASP A 6 22.18 0.82 3.11
CA ASP A 6 23.19 1.45 2.24
C ASP A 6 24.20 0.45 1.68
N TYR A 7 24.53 -0.58 2.46
CA TYR A 7 25.45 -1.63 2.02
C TYR A 7 24.85 -2.48 0.91
N ILE A 8 23.64 -3.02 1.09
CA ILE A 8 23.05 -3.97 0.12
C ILE A 8 22.65 -3.32 -1.20
N VAL A 9 22.38 -2.00 -1.21
CA VAL A 9 22.06 -1.24 -2.44
C VAL A 9 23.32 -0.69 -3.14
N THR A 10 24.52 -0.93 -2.61
CA THR A 10 25.76 -0.50 -3.26
C THR A 10 26.47 -1.71 -3.88
N LYS A 11 26.30 -1.90 -5.19
CA LYS A 11 26.82 -3.08 -5.92
C LYS A 11 28.30 -3.39 -5.65
N ASP A 12 29.15 -2.36 -5.66
CA ASP A 12 30.59 -2.51 -5.44
C ASP A 12 30.93 -2.98 -4.02
N ARG A 13 30.04 -2.73 -3.06
CA ARG A 13 30.22 -3.11 -1.65
C ARG A 13 29.59 -4.44 -1.32
N SER A 14 28.43 -4.76 -1.90
CA SER A 14 27.65 -5.96 -1.59
C SER A 14 27.98 -7.16 -2.47
N GLY A 15 28.63 -6.96 -3.63
CA GLY A 15 28.99 -8.03 -4.55
C GLY A 15 27.77 -8.91 -4.91
N GLY A 16 27.86 -10.22 -4.63
CA GLY A 16 26.78 -11.18 -4.89
C GLY A 16 25.52 -10.98 -4.06
N MET A 17 25.55 -10.15 -3.01
CA MET A 17 24.40 -9.78 -2.19
C MET A 17 23.74 -8.47 -2.63
N TYR A 18 24.10 -7.94 -3.82
CA TYR A 18 23.53 -6.71 -4.33
C TYR A 18 22.02 -6.80 -4.53
N CYS A 19 21.32 -5.81 -3.99
CA CYS A 19 19.89 -5.64 -4.13
C CYS A 19 19.61 -4.53 -5.14
N ASN A 20 19.05 -4.88 -6.30
CA ASN A 20 18.61 -3.90 -7.28
C ASN A 20 17.34 -3.20 -6.78
N GLU A 21 17.50 -1.97 -6.28
CA GLU A 21 16.42 -1.17 -5.71
C GLU A 21 15.24 -1.01 -6.68
N ILE A 22 15.50 -0.70 -7.96
CA ILE A 22 14.45 -0.51 -8.96
C ILE A 22 13.63 -1.80 -9.14
N GLU A 23 14.29 -2.96 -9.21
CA GLU A 23 13.60 -4.25 -9.34
C GLU A 23 12.76 -4.58 -8.10
N GLN A 24 13.29 -4.32 -6.89
CA GLN A 24 12.53 -4.55 -5.66
C GLN A 24 11.34 -3.61 -5.54
N HIS A 25 11.50 -2.33 -5.90
CA HIS A 25 10.38 -1.40 -5.93
C HIS A 25 9.34 -1.77 -6.98
N THR A 26 9.74 -2.26 -8.15
CA THR A 26 8.81 -2.81 -9.14
C THR A 26 8.04 -4.01 -8.58
N LEU A 27 8.72 -4.96 -7.93
CA LEU A 27 8.07 -6.11 -7.31
C LEU A 27 7.05 -5.69 -6.25
N LEU A 28 7.45 -4.79 -5.35
CA LEU A 28 6.58 -4.26 -4.29
C LEU A 28 5.42 -3.43 -4.86
N SER A 29 5.62 -2.70 -5.96
CA SER A 29 4.52 -1.99 -6.64
C SER A 29 3.43 -2.95 -7.13
N HIS A 30 3.83 -4.06 -7.75
CA HIS A 30 2.87 -5.09 -8.16
C HIS A 30 2.21 -5.76 -6.95
N ALA A 31 2.98 -6.07 -5.89
CA ALA A 31 2.45 -6.72 -4.70
C ALA A 31 1.43 -5.84 -3.97
N THR A 32 1.74 -4.55 -3.78
CA THR A 32 0.84 -3.58 -3.13
C THR A 32 -0.44 -3.38 -3.92
N LEU A 33 -0.37 -3.17 -5.24
CA LEU A 33 -1.58 -3.09 -6.09
C LEU A 33 -2.43 -4.37 -5.99
N ASN A 34 -1.79 -5.54 -6.05
CA ASN A 34 -2.50 -6.82 -5.93
C ASN A 34 -3.19 -6.95 -4.56
N HIS A 35 -2.54 -6.54 -3.47
CA HIS A 35 -3.15 -6.58 -2.14
C HIS A 35 -4.30 -5.58 -2.00
N MET A 36 -4.17 -4.37 -2.56
CA MET A 36 -5.22 -3.38 -2.52
C MET A 36 -6.49 -3.79 -3.31
N ASN A 37 -6.44 -4.80 -4.17
CA ASN A 37 -7.66 -5.38 -4.75
C ASN A 37 -8.61 -5.99 -3.71
N ASN A 38 -8.11 -6.31 -2.51
CA ASN A 38 -8.93 -6.77 -1.38
C ASN A 38 -9.73 -5.65 -0.70
N LEU A 39 -9.50 -4.38 -1.07
CA LEU A 39 -10.34 -3.27 -0.63
C LEU A 39 -11.78 -3.47 -1.11
N ARG A 40 -12.72 -3.14 -0.24
CA ARG A 40 -14.15 -3.19 -0.49
C ARG A 40 -14.82 -2.00 0.18
N PHE A 41 -15.99 -1.65 -0.31
CA PHE A 41 -16.86 -0.68 0.35
C PHE A 41 -17.16 -1.10 1.79
N ASN A 42 -17.16 -0.13 2.69
CA ASN A 42 -17.44 -0.31 4.12
C ASN A 42 -16.52 -1.35 4.76
N ILE A 43 -15.20 -1.24 4.56
CA ILE A 43 -14.24 -2.30 4.94
C ILE A 43 -14.25 -2.62 6.44
N CYS A 44 -14.59 -1.63 7.28
CA CYS A 44 -14.72 -1.76 8.73
C CYS A 44 -16.15 -2.11 9.21
N ASP A 45 -17.06 -2.44 8.28
CA ASP A 45 -18.44 -2.84 8.54
C ASP A 45 -19.18 -1.85 9.46
N LEU A 46 -18.99 -0.55 9.19
CA LEU A 46 -19.62 0.53 9.93
C LEU A 46 -21.13 0.37 9.89
N PRO A 47 -21.82 0.61 11.03
CA PRO A 47 -23.26 0.39 11.14
C PRO A 47 -24.08 1.41 10.34
N SER A 48 -23.53 2.59 10.07
CA SER A 48 -24.21 3.70 9.41
C SER A 48 -23.19 4.69 8.87
N SER A 49 -23.48 5.28 7.71
CA SER A 49 -22.74 6.41 7.15
C SER A 49 -23.18 7.77 7.71
N PHE A 50 -24.18 7.80 8.59
CA PHE A 50 -24.69 9.03 9.23
C PHE A 50 -24.01 9.33 10.57
N LEU A 51 -23.19 8.42 11.08
CA LEU A 51 -22.38 8.64 12.26
C LEU A 51 -20.98 9.05 11.83
N GLU A 52 -20.37 10.00 12.53
CA GLU A 52 -18.95 10.25 12.36
C GLU A 52 -18.16 9.02 12.83
N ASP A 53 -17.04 8.71 12.17
CA ASP A 53 -16.23 7.52 12.49
C ASP A 53 -15.81 7.45 13.96
N LYS A 54 -15.55 8.62 14.57
CA LYS A 54 -15.17 8.74 15.99
C LYS A 54 -16.31 8.37 16.96
N ASP A 55 -17.55 8.47 16.50
CA ASP A 55 -18.77 8.19 17.28
C ASP A 55 -19.25 6.75 17.07
N VAL A 56 -18.60 5.98 16.18
CA VAL A 56 -18.89 4.56 15.97
C VAL A 56 -18.36 3.75 17.18
N PRO A 57 -19.22 3.01 17.89
CA PRO A 57 -18.78 2.20 19.01
C PRO A 57 -17.76 1.14 18.59
N LYS A 58 -16.64 1.07 19.33
CA LYS A 58 -15.53 0.12 19.11
C LYS A 58 -14.96 0.19 17.70
N ILE A 59 -14.82 1.40 17.16
CA ILE A 59 -14.21 1.62 15.84
C ILE A 59 -12.80 1.01 15.77
N GLU A 60 -12.04 1.03 16.87
CA GLU A 60 -10.69 0.45 16.96
C GLU A 60 -10.68 -1.06 16.75
N ASP A 61 -11.71 -1.79 17.22
CA ASP A 61 -11.81 -3.22 16.97
C ASP A 61 -12.13 -3.52 15.50
N ARG A 62 -12.87 -2.63 14.83
CA ARG A 62 -13.24 -2.76 13.43
C ARG A 62 -12.10 -2.44 12.48
N LEU A 63 -11.15 -1.61 12.90
CA LEU A 63 -9.92 -1.35 12.15
C LEU A 63 -9.11 -2.64 11.89
N LYS A 64 -9.29 -3.69 12.70
CA LYS A 64 -8.68 -5.01 12.50
C LYS A 64 -9.13 -5.70 11.20
N ASN A 65 -10.22 -5.24 10.57
CA ASN A 65 -10.61 -5.70 9.24
C ASN A 65 -9.61 -5.26 8.15
N ILE A 66 -8.83 -4.21 8.43
CA ILE A 66 -7.69 -3.80 7.62
C ILE A 66 -6.45 -4.50 8.19
N SER A 67 -5.98 -5.54 7.51
CA SER A 67 -4.77 -6.25 7.93
C SER A 67 -3.53 -5.36 7.80
N ASP A 68 -2.49 -5.65 8.57
CA ASP A 68 -1.20 -4.93 8.51
C ASP A 68 -0.63 -4.89 7.08
N THR A 69 -0.79 -5.98 6.33
CA THR A 69 -0.36 -6.05 4.92
C THR A 69 -1.16 -5.11 4.04
N LEU A 70 -2.48 -5.02 4.26
CA LEU A 70 -3.34 -4.14 3.48
C LEU A 70 -3.10 -2.67 3.84
N ASP A 71 -2.89 -2.37 5.11
CA ASP A 71 -2.45 -1.04 5.57
C ASP A 71 -1.14 -0.64 4.88
N TYR A 72 -0.12 -1.50 4.95
CA TYR A 72 1.16 -1.26 4.29
C TYR A 72 0.97 -0.97 2.79
N ALA A 73 0.16 -1.79 2.10
CA ALA A 73 -0.13 -1.61 0.69
C ALA A 73 -0.81 -0.26 0.41
N CYS A 74 -1.85 0.09 1.17
CA CYS A 74 -2.57 1.37 1.04
C CYS A 74 -1.67 2.58 1.30
N THR A 75 -0.72 2.45 2.23
CA THR A 75 0.19 3.53 2.63
C THR A 75 1.34 3.72 1.63
N PHE A 76 1.93 2.64 1.12
CA PHE A 76 3.23 2.70 0.42
C PHE A 76 3.18 2.38 -1.09
N TRP A 77 2.03 2.03 -1.67
CA TRP A 77 1.95 1.71 -3.10
C TRP A 77 2.53 2.82 -3.99
N GLY A 78 2.17 4.08 -3.74
CA GLY A 78 2.64 5.23 -4.54
C GLY A 78 4.15 5.45 -4.40
N TYR A 79 4.69 5.22 -3.19
CA TYR A 79 6.13 5.28 -2.92
C TYR A 79 6.91 4.24 -3.75
N HIS A 80 6.37 3.02 -3.85
CA HIS A 80 6.97 1.97 -4.66
C HIS A 80 6.87 2.26 -6.15
N ILE A 81 5.71 2.69 -6.65
CA ILE A 81 5.52 3.01 -8.08
C ILE A 81 6.49 4.11 -8.52
N ALA A 82 6.66 5.17 -7.71
CA ALA A 82 7.56 6.28 -8.02
C ALA A 82 9.05 5.89 -8.13
N ARG A 83 9.44 4.73 -7.59
CA ARG A 83 10.82 4.18 -7.62
C ARG A 83 10.96 2.91 -8.45
N SER A 84 9.86 2.47 -9.06
CA SER A 84 9.83 1.30 -9.93
C SER A 84 10.35 1.63 -11.32
N ASN A 85 10.55 0.60 -12.14
CA ASN A 85 10.78 0.76 -13.57
C ASN A 85 9.55 1.23 -14.37
N GLY A 86 8.39 1.43 -13.74
CA GLY A 86 7.20 1.99 -14.39
C GLY A 86 6.72 1.20 -15.60
N ASN A 87 6.92 -0.12 -15.61
CA ASN A 87 6.62 -0.94 -16.79
C ASN A 87 5.13 -0.86 -17.19
N LYS A 88 4.83 -1.14 -18.47
CA LYS A 88 3.48 -1.04 -19.04
C LYS A 88 2.41 -1.78 -18.22
N ARG A 89 2.71 -3.00 -17.80
CA ARG A 89 1.79 -3.84 -17.00
C ARG A 89 1.48 -3.20 -15.64
N LEU A 90 2.46 -2.55 -15.02
CA LEU A 90 2.26 -1.83 -13.76
C LEU A 90 1.32 -0.64 -13.95
N MET A 91 1.52 0.14 -15.03
CA MET A 91 0.67 1.29 -15.34
C MET A 91 -0.77 0.87 -15.66
N GLU A 92 -0.96 -0.19 -16.45
CA GLU A 92 -2.28 -0.78 -16.73
C GLU A 92 -2.97 -1.25 -15.43
N GLY A 93 -2.23 -1.90 -14.53
CA GLY A 93 -2.75 -2.32 -13.23
C GLY A 93 -3.15 -1.13 -12.34
N LEU A 94 -2.39 -0.04 -12.38
CA LEU A 94 -2.69 1.19 -11.66
C LEU A 94 -3.96 1.87 -12.21
N GLU A 95 -4.11 1.96 -13.53
CA GLU A 95 -5.31 2.53 -14.16
C GLU A 95 -6.57 1.75 -13.74
N ILE A 96 -6.53 0.42 -13.82
CA ILE A 96 -7.63 -0.45 -13.39
C ILE A 96 -7.94 -0.24 -11.89
N PHE A 97 -6.91 -0.13 -11.06
CA PHE A 97 -7.09 0.13 -9.63
C PHE A 97 -7.76 1.49 -9.38
N LEU A 98 -7.30 2.54 -10.04
CA LEU A 98 -7.87 3.89 -9.87
C LEU A 98 -9.33 3.94 -10.30
N GLU A 99 -9.68 3.24 -11.39
CA GLU A 99 -11.06 3.17 -11.87
C GLU A 99 -11.98 2.40 -10.92
N ASN A 100 -11.52 1.29 -10.34
CA ASN A 100 -12.39 0.35 -9.63
C ASN A 100 -12.32 0.42 -8.10
N LYS A 101 -11.22 0.95 -7.53
CA LYS A 101 -10.88 0.80 -6.11
C LYS A 101 -10.44 2.10 -5.44
N SER A 102 -10.26 3.20 -6.17
CA SER A 102 -9.79 4.48 -5.61
C SER A 102 -10.62 4.99 -4.44
N VAL A 103 -11.96 4.93 -4.55
CA VAL A 103 -12.86 5.36 -3.47
C VAL A 103 -12.75 4.48 -2.23
N PHE A 104 -12.59 3.16 -2.40
CA PHE A 104 -12.40 2.24 -1.27
C PHE A 104 -11.03 2.44 -0.60
N TRP A 105 -10.02 2.83 -1.37
CA TRP A 105 -8.73 3.23 -0.83
C TRP A 105 -8.83 4.52 -0.03
N ILE A 106 -9.53 5.54 -0.53
CA ILE A 106 -9.79 6.78 0.21
C ILE A 106 -10.53 6.49 1.53
N GLU A 107 -11.56 5.64 1.48
CA GLU A 107 -12.30 5.20 2.67
C GLU A 107 -11.37 4.56 3.71
N ALA A 108 -10.56 3.58 3.30
CA ALA A 108 -9.62 2.90 4.19
C ALA A 108 -8.58 3.88 4.79
N MET A 109 -8.02 4.76 3.97
CA MET A 109 -7.03 5.74 4.42
C MET A 109 -7.61 6.76 5.40
N ASN A 110 -8.86 7.18 5.21
CA ASN A 110 -9.59 8.04 6.16
C ASN A 110 -9.80 7.33 7.50
N LEU A 111 -10.26 6.07 7.48
CA LEU A 111 -10.49 5.27 8.70
C LEU A 111 -9.18 5.05 9.49
N MET A 112 -8.08 4.82 8.78
CA MET A 112 -6.74 4.71 9.37
C MET A 112 -6.15 6.06 9.80
N LYS A 113 -6.80 7.18 9.49
CA LYS A 113 -6.33 8.55 9.75
C LYS A 113 -4.97 8.86 9.10
N LYS A 114 -4.81 8.44 7.84
CA LYS A 114 -3.58 8.60 7.03
C LYS A 114 -3.72 9.50 5.81
N LEU A 115 -4.88 10.15 5.65
CA LEU A 115 -5.16 11.19 4.65
C LEU A 115 -5.05 12.58 5.26
#